data_AF-A0A970JI55-F1
#
_entry.id   AF-A0A970JI55-F1
#
_cell.length_a   1.000
_cell.length_b   1.000
_cell.length_c   1.000
_cell.angle_alpha   90.00
_cell.angle_beta   90.00
_cell.angle_gamma   90.00
#
_symmetry.space_group_name_H-M   'P 1'
#
loop_
_entity.id
_entity.type
_entity.pdbx_description
1 polymer ?
#
loop_
_entity_poly.entity_id
_entity_poly.type
_entity_poly.pdbx_seq_one_letter_code
_entity_poly.pdbx_strand_id
1 'polypeptide(L)' 'MEVDPPDWWKRLQLRILSRWPMEPRKKIKRLMLLGDEYAEQGEDELAEECYRLSLEIAEEARAVHLRKKLEQRFQP' A
#
# COMPACT_ATOMS: atom_id res chain seq x y z
N MET A 1 -13.53 2.84 -24.49
CA MET A 1 -14.02 3.07 -23.12
C MET A 1 -13.12 2.23 -22.23
N GLU A 2 -12.05 2.82 -21.70
CA GLU A 2 -11.32 2.19 -20.59
C GLU A 2 -12.30 2.17 -19.42
N VAL A 3 -12.84 1.00 -19.16
CA VAL A 3 -13.69 0.77 -17.99
C VAL A 3 -12.73 0.82 -16.81
N ASP A 4 -12.72 1.94 -16.09
CA ASP A 4 -11.97 2.06 -14.84
C ASP A 4 -12.37 0.87 -13.95
N PRO A 5 -11.41 0.02 -13.53
CA PRO A 5 -11.74 -1.15 -12.76
C PRO A 5 -12.47 -0.73 -11.49
N PRO A 6 -13.58 -1.39 -11.11
CA PRO A 6 -14.31 -1.04 -9.91
C PRO A 6 -13.40 -0.99 -8.68
N ASP A 7 -13.60 -0.02 -7.78
CA ASP A 7 -12.74 0.19 -6.60
C ASP A 7 -12.59 -1.06 -5.72
N TRP A 8 -13.61 -1.91 -5.67
CA TRP A 8 -13.55 -3.18 -4.94
C TRP A 8 -12.55 -4.17 -5.55
N TRP A 9 -12.35 -4.12 -6.87
CA TRP A 9 -11.37 -4.94 -7.60
C TRP A 9 -9.94 -4.46 -7.34
N LYS A 10 -9.72 -3.14 -7.37
CA LYS A 10 -8.42 -2.52 -7.01
C LYS A 10 -8.04 -2.89 -5.56
N ARG A 11 -8.98 -2.77 -4.61
CA ARG A 11 -8.79 -3.20 -3.20
C ARG A 11 -8.50 -4.70 -3.04
N LEU A 12 -9.19 -5.54 -3.80
CA LEU A 12 -8.96 -6.99 -3.77
C LEU A 12 -7.57 -7.33 -4.29
N GLN A 13 -7.12 -6.69 -5.37
CA GLN A 13 -5.76 -6.86 -5.89
C GLN A 13 -4.70 -6.47 -4.86
N LEU A 14 -4.88 -5.35 -4.14
CA LEU A 14 -3.97 -4.91 -3.08
C LEU A 14 -3.86 -5.95 -1.95
N ARG A 15 -4.99 -6.55 -1.53
CA ARG A 15 -5.02 -7.63 -0.54
C ARG A 15 -4.35 -8.92 -1.01
N ILE A 16 -4.49 -9.26 -2.29
CA ILE A 16 -3.80 -10.43 -2.85
C ILE A 16 -2.29 -10.16 -2.91
N LEU A 17 -1.89 -8.95 -3.31
CA LEU A 17 -0.50 -8.52 -3.36
C LEU A 17 0.16 -8.53 -1.97
N SER A 18 -0.55 -8.06 -0.94
CA SER A 18 -0.04 -8.05 0.44
C SER A 18 0.17 -9.48 0.96
N ARG A 19 -0.66 -10.44 0.54
CA ARG A 19 -0.59 -11.85 0.98
C ARG A 19 0.36 -12.73 0.16
N TRP A 20 0.94 -12.21 -0.92
CA TRP A 20 1.82 -13.00 -1.81
C TRP A 20 3.15 -13.38 -1.16
N PRO A 21 3.82 -14.50 -1.49
CA PRO A 21 5.07 -14.91 -0.84
C PRO A 21 6.29 -14.14 -1.40
N MET A 22 6.33 -12.83 -1.16
CA MET A 22 7.45 -11.93 -1.47
C MET A 22 8.10 -11.40 -0.20
N GLU A 23 9.37 -10.99 -0.30
CA GLU A 23 10.07 -10.32 0.80
C GLU A 23 9.27 -9.07 1.27
N PRO A 24 9.04 -8.91 2.59
CA PRO A 24 8.24 -7.81 3.13
C PRO A 24 8.67 -6.42 2.65
N ARG A 25 9.98 -6.18 2.54
CA ARG A 25 10.53 -4.90 2.04
C ARG A 25 10.10 -4.58 0.61
N LYS A 26 10.07 -5.59 -0.28
CA LYS A 26 9.67 -5.39 -1.68
C LYS A 26 8.17 -5.11 -1.79
N LYS A 27 7.35 -5.78 -0.97
CA LYS A 27 5.91 -5.50 -0.88
C LYS A 27 5.64 -4.08 -0.42
N ILE A 28 6.24 -3.66 0.69
CA ILE A 28 6.11 -2.32 1.24
C ILE A 28 6.46 -1.28 0.18
N LYS A 29 7.62 -1.42 -0.48
CA LYS A 29 8.04 -0.49 -1.53
C LYS A 29 7.03 -0.41 -2.68
N ARG A 30 6.45 -1.55 -3.08
CA ARG A 30 5.49 -1.61 -4.18
C ARG A 30 4.15 -0.98 -3.81
N LEU A 31 3.66 -1.22 -2.58
CA LEU A 31 2.47 -0.58 -2.04
C LEU A 31 2.65 0.93 -1.88
N MET A 32 3.83 1.38 -1.45
CA MET A 32 4.13 2.82 -1.39
C MET A 32 4.07 3.48 -2.76
N LEU A 33 4.68 2.88 -3.79
CA LEU A 33 4.64 3.43 -5.15
C LEU A 33 3.22 3.48 -5.71
N LEU A 34 2.43 2.43 -5.47
CA LEU A 34 1.01 2.42 -5.83
C LEU A 34 0.22 3.49 -5.07
N GLY A 35 0.50 3.67 -3.78
CA GLY A 35 -0.15 4.71 -2.99
C GLY A 35 0.18 6.12 -3.48
N ASP A 36 1.45 6.37 -3.81
CA ASP A 36 1.90 7.64 -4.40
C ASP A 36 1.18 7.87 -5.76
N GLU A 37 1.07 6.84 -6.60
CA GLU A 37 0.39 6.90 -7.90
C GLU A 37 -1.13 7.13 -7.78
N TYR A 38 -1.81 6.47 -6.85
CA TYR A 38 -3.22 6.72 -6.57
C TYR A 38 -3.46 8.13 -6.03
N ALA A 39 -2.57 8.64 -5.18
CA ALA A 39 -2.65 10.02 -4.69
C ALA A 39 -2.48 11.03 -5.83
N GLU A 40 -1.54 10.79 -6.75
CA GLU A 40 -1.37 11.63 -7.95
C GLU A 40 -2.59 11.60 -8.88
N GLN A 41 -3.33 10.48 -8.90
CA GLN A 41 -4.59 10.34 -9.65
C GLN A 41 -5.81 10.93 -8.92
N GLY A 42 -5.66 11.38 -7.67
CA GLY A 42 -6.75 11.87 -6.82
C GLY A 42 -7.61 10.77 -6.20
N GLU A 43 -7.17 9.51 -6.26
CA GLU A 43 -7.80 8.35 -5.64
C GLU A 43 -7.33 8.20 -4.17
N ASP A 44 -7.63 9.21 -3.34
CA ASP A 44 -7.12 9.32 -1.96
C ASP A 44 -7.45 8.10 -1.09
N GLU A 45 -8.65 7.51 -1.24
CA GLU A 45 -9.06 6.32 -0.49
C GLU A 45 -8.17 5.09 -0.81
N LEU A 46 -7.72 4.96 -2.06
CA LEU A 46 -6.86 3.85 -2.49
C LEU A 46 -5.40 4.10 -2.10
N ALA A 47 -4.97 5.37 -2.12
CA ALA A 47 -3.68 5.77 -1.58
C ALA A 47 -3.57 5.44 -0.09
N GLU A 48 -4.57 5.82 0.70
CA GLU A 48 -4.62 5.55 2.14
C GLU A 48 -4.62 4.04 2.44
N GLU A 49 -5.39 3.26 1.66
CA GLU A 49 -5.40 1.79 1.77
C GLU A 49 -4.01 1.19 1.51
N CYS A 50 -3.29 1.69 0.49
CA CYS A 50 -1.94 1.25 0.17
C CYS A 50 -0.95 1.55 1.31
N TYR A 51 -1.03 2.75 1.89
CA TYR A 51 -0.18 3.13 3.03
C TYR A 51 -0.48 2.29 4.27
N ARG A 52 -1.76 2.05 4.57
CA ARG A 52 -2.18 1.18 5.67
C ARG A 52 -1.64 -0.24 5.53
N LEU A 53 -1.78 -0.85 4.35
CA LEU A 53 -1.24 -2.19 4.08
C LEU A 53 0.29 -2.22 4.17
N SER A 54 0.97 -1.14 3.77
CA SER A 54 2.42 -1.05 3.91
C SER A 54 2.88 -1.02 5.37
N LEU A 55 2.10 -0.38 6.27
CA LEU A 55 2.34 -0.35 7.70
C LEU A 55 2.09 -1.72 8.34
N GLU A 56 0.99 -2.39 7.98
CA GLU A 56 0.65 -3.73 8.48
C GLU A 56 1.75 -4.75 8.16
N ILE A 57 2.26 -4.76 6.92
CA ILE A 57 3.37 -5.64 6.53
C ILE A 57 4.67 -5.29 7.29
N ALA A 58 4.92 -4.01 7.55
CA ALA A 58 6.08 -3.59 8.33
C ALA A 58 5.98 -4.07 9.79
N GLU A 59 4.78 -4.08 10.35
CA GLU A 59 4.49 -4.60 11.69
C GLU A 59 4.63 -6.13 11.74
N GLU A 60 4.03 -6.86 10.81
CA GLU A 60 4.14 -8.32 10.70
C GLU A 60 5.61 -8.78 10.56
N ALA A 61 6.40 -8.04 9.78
CA ALA A 61 7.82 -8.33 9.57
C ALA A 61 8.73 -7.94 10.75
N ARG A 62 8.17 -7.42 11.86
CA ARG A 62 8.90 -6.80 12.98
C ARG A 62 9.93 -5.76 12.51
N ALA A 63 9.64 -5.10 11.39
CA ALA A 63 10.55 -4.16 10.75
C ALA A 63 10.39 -2.76 11.37
N VAL A 64 10.72 -2.64 12.67
CA VAL A 64 10.47 -1.42 13.48
C VAL A 64 11.07 -0.16 12.85
N HIS A 65 12.25 -0.26 12.20
CA HIS A 65 12.87 0.85 11.47
C HIS A 65 12.07 1.28 10.23
N LEU A 66 11.51 0.33 9.48
CA LEU A 66 10.68 0.63 8.31
C LEU A 66 9.35 1.23 8.75
N ARG A 67 8.75 0.72 9.83
CA ARG A 67 7.51 1.26 10.40
C ARG A 67 7.65 2.73 10.78
N LYS A 68 8.69 3.09 11.55
CA LYS A 68 8.95 4.49 11.93
C LYS A 68 9.12 5.41 10.71
N LYS A 69 9.74 4.90 9.64
CA LYS A 69 9.93 5.67 8.40
C LYS A 69 8.61 5.90 7.65
N LEU A 70 7.71 4.91 7.67
CA LEU A 70 6.38 5.01 7.09
C LEU A 70 5.50 5.95 7.93
N GLU A 71 5.49 5.79 9.26
CA GLU A 71 4.75 6.67 10.19
C GLU A 71 5.15 8.14 10.05
N GLN A 72 6.45 8.44 9.87
CA GLN A 72 6.92 9.81 9.63
C GLN A 72 6.50 10.38 8.28
N ARG A 73 6.30 9.53 7.27
CA ARG A 73 5.97 9.95 5.91
C ARG A 73 4.47 10.12 5.71
N PHE A 74 3.66 9.34 6.42
CA PHE A 74 2.21 9.24 6.23
C PHE A 74 1.42 9.68 7.48
N GLN A 75 2.01 10.57 8.29
CA GLN A 75 1.35 11.12 9.46
C GLN A 75 0.05 11.82 9.03
N PRO A 76 -1.12 11.49 9.59
CA PRO A 76 -2.34 12.27 9.37
C PRO A 76 -2.23 13.68 9.95
#